data_AF-X1BG92-F1
#
_entry.id   AF-X1BG92-F1
#
_cell.length_a   1.000
_cell.length_b   1.000
_cell.length_c   1.000
_cell.angle_alpha   90.00
_cell.angle_beta   90.00
_cell.angle_gamma   90.00
#
_symmetry.space_group_name_H-M   'P 1'
#
loop_
_entity.id
_entity.type
_entity.pdbx_description
1 polymer ?
#
loop_
_entity_poly.entity_id
_entity_poly.type
_entity_poly.pdbx_seq_one_letter_code
_entity_poly.pdbx_strand_id
1 'polypeptide(L)'
;MHKLENGITMHDPKKCIGCKYCEFNCPYGVIYFNWEKPHKFWRDTEPVIKEGTASPEEVVKSVKGKSVPYYNPEREEIQPGIRPKGVVEKCTLCDHRVRKGKLPRCVEACPADARVFGDISDPESEVNVLLGKFRPFRLRVQLGTEPHVFYIRSFNPSEYPPTKGGV
;
A
#
# COMPACT_ATOMS: atom_id res chain seq x y z
N MET A 1 6.83 8.32 -13.19
CA MET A 1 5.77 7.30 -13.04
C MET A 1 5.61 6.61 -14.38
N HIS A 2 5.29 5.32 -14.41
CA HIS A 2 5.03 4.57 -15.64
C HIS A 2 3.91 3.56 -15.39
N LYS A 3 3.20 3.11 -16.44
CA LYS A 3 2.25 1.99 -16.33
C LYS A 3 2.94 0.70 -16.75
N LEU A 4 2.67 -0.38 -16.02
CA LEU A 4 2.99 -1.74 -16.44
C LEU A 4 1.93 -2.23 -17.43
N GLU A 5 2.22 -3.33 -18.12
CA GLU A 5 1.29 -3.99 -19.07
C GLU A 5 -0.02 -4.41 -18.39
N ASN A 6 0.04 -4.86 -17.14
CA ASN A 6 -1.13 -5.19 -16.33
C ASN A 6 -1.90 -3.98 -15.76
N GLY A 7 -1.61 -2.77 -16.25
CA GLY A 7 -2.28 -1.53 -15.85
C GLY A 7 -1.81 -0.92 -14.52
N ILE A 8 -0.99 -1.62 -13.72
CA ILE A 8 -0.48 -1.10 -12.46
C ILE A 8 0.44 0.09 -12.73
N THR A 9 0.13 1.25 -12.15
CA THR A 9 1.04 2.40 -12.18
C THR A 9 2.19 2.17 -11.23
N MET A 10 3.42 2.36 -11.67
CA MET A 10 4.65 2.14 -10.90
C MET A 10 5.53 3.39 -10.85
N HIS A 11 6.37 3.39 -9.82
CA HIS A 11 7.42 4.37 -9.56
C HIS A 11 8.75 3.61 -9.48
N ASP A 12 9.81 4.17 -10.05
CA ASP A 12 11.17 3.65 -9.94
C ASP A 12 11.96 4.51 -8.94
N PRO A 13 12.27 4.00 -7.73
CA PRO A 13 13.05 4.72 -6.74
C PRO A 13 14.45 5.12 -7.21
N LYS A 14 15.07 4.37 -8.14
CA LYS A 14 16.41 4.67 -8.63
C LYS A 14 16.44 5.88 -9.56
N LYS A 15 15.33 6.15 -10.24
CA LYS A 15 15.15 7.30 -11.16
C LYS A 15 14.51 8.51 -10.47
N CYS A 16 14.09 8.35 -9.21
CA CYS A 16 13.41 9.41 -8.48
C CYS A 16 14.40 10.48 -8.02
N ILE A 17 14.25 11.70 -8.53
CA ILE A 17 15.08 12.86 -8.12
C ILE A 17 14.44 13.66 -6.97
N GLY A 18 13.30 13.21 -6.44
CA GLY A 18 12.64 13.89 -5.32
C GLY A 18 12.00 15.25 -5.64
N CYS A 19 11.68 15.54 -6.90
CA CYS A 19 11.05 16.81 -7.29
C CYS A 19 9.61 16.99 -6.80
N LYS A 20 8.95 15.91 -6.35
CA LYS A 20 7.56 15.88 -5.83
C LYS A 20 6.47 16.37 -6.78
N TYR A 21 6.79 16.60 -8.05
CA TYR A 21 5.78 17.01 -9.03
C TYR A 21 4.65 15.97 -9.21
N CYS A 22 4.96 14.69 -9.00
CA CYS A 22 3.96 13.62 -9.00
C CYS A 22 3.02 13.66 -7.78
N GLU A 23 3.48 14.12 -6.62
CA GLU A 23 2.65 14.33 -5.43
C GLU A 23 1.69 15.49 -5.66
N PHE A 24 2.21 16.63 -6.14
CA PHE A 24 1.42 17.80 -6.48
C PHE A 24 0.32 17.52 -7.50
N ASN A 25 0.64 16.79 -8.58
CA ASN A 25 -0.33 16.49 -9.63
C ASN A 25 -1.32 15.37 -9.28
N CYS A 26 -1.13 14.66 -8.16
CA CYS A 26 -2.02 13.56 -7.81
C CYS A 26 -3.35 14.11 -7.28
N PRO A 27 -4.48 13.96 -7.99
CA PRO A 27 -5.74 14.50 -7.51
C PRO A 27 -6.30 13.73 -6.31
N TYR A 28 -5.69 12.60 -5.95
CA TYR A 28 -6.14 11.75 -4.85
C TYR A 28 -5.28 11.90 -3.59
N GLY A 29 -4.15 12.61 -3.64
CA GLY A 29 -3.26 12.76 -2.48
C GLY A 29 -2.69 11.44 -1.94
N VAL A 30 -2.49 10.43 -2.81
CA VAL A 30 -2.06 9.07 -2.42
C VAL A 30 -0.59 8.78 -2.71
N ILE A 31 0.16 9.81 -3.10
CA ILE A 31 1.61 9.75 -3.29
C ILE A 31 2.24 10.50 -2.13
N TYR A 32 3.20 9.88 -1.47
CA TYR A 32 3.86 10.42 -0.29
C TYR A 32 5.36 10.54 -0.53
N PHE A 33 5.99 11.58 -0.02
CA PHE A 33 7.44 11.76 -0.09
C PHE A 33 8.13 11.34 1.21
N ASN A 34 9.20 10.55 1.08
CA ASN A 34 10.00 10.10 2.22
C ASN A 34 11.04 11.15 2.61
N TRP A 35 10.66 12.07 3.51
CA TRP A 35 11.53 13.12 4.05
C TRP A 35 12.70 12.57 4.87
N GLU A 36 12.43 11.55 5.67
CA GLU A 36 13.40 10.90 6.54
C GLU A 36 13.69 9.48 6.09
N LYS A 37 14.74 8.87 6.64
CA LYS A 37 14.95 7.43 6.46
C LYS A 37 13.79 6.69 7.15
N PRO A 38 13.04 5.83 6.45
CA PRO A 38 11.93 5.12 7.08
C PRO A 38 12.39 4.29 8.28
N HIS A 39 11.48 4.18 9.25
CA HIS A 39 11.66 3.44 10.50
C HIS A 39 12.76 4.00 11.41
N LYS A 40 12.68 5.30 11.72
CA LYS A 40 13.63 6.02 12.59
C LYS A 40 13.88 5.32 13.91
N PHE A 41 12.83 4.84 14.57
CA PHE A 41 12.93 4.12 15.85
C PHE A 41 13.93 2.95 15.80
N TRP A 42 13.88 2.12 14.75
CA TRP A 42 14.76 0.94 14.61
C TRP A 42 16.18 1.28 14.12
N ARG A 43 16.44 2.56 13.92
CA ARG A 43 17.74 3.12 13.51
C ARG A 43 18.31 4.05 14.58
N ASP A 44 17.67 4.09 15.75
CA ASP A 44 18.09 4.96 16.84
C ASP A 44 19.29 4.34 17.55
N THR A 45 20.31 5.17 17.76
CA THR A 45 21.52 4.82 18.51
C THR A 45 21.31 4.97 20.00
N GLU A 46 20.30 5.74 20.43
CA GLU A 46 20.07 6.02 21.83
C GLU A 46 19.17 4.96 22.47
N PRO A 47 19.54 4.45 23.66
CA PRO A 47 18.67 3.60 24.46
C PRO A 47 17.54 4.42 25.09
N VAL A 48 16.36 3.79 25.28
CA VAL A 48 15.20 4.44 25.93
C VAL A 48 15.51 4.81 27.37
N ILE A 49 16.22 3.92 28.09
CA ILE A 49 16.76 4.13 29.43
C ILE A 49 18.27 3.99 29.34
N LYS A 50 18.99 5.10 29.56
CA LYS A 50 20.45 5.10 29.62
C LYS A 50 20.91 4.06 30.64
N GLU A 51 21.87 3.21 30.25
CA GLU A 51 22.41 2.11 31.05
C GLU A 51 21.43 0.97 31.40
N GLY A 52 20.13 1.11 31.13
CA GLY A 52 19.10 0.12 31.47
C GLY A 52 18.51 -0.66 30.28
N THR A 53 18.68 -0.16 29.06
CA THR A 53 18.15 -0.79 27.83
C THR A 53 19.17 -0.75 26.71
N ALA A 54 19.11 -1.69 25.77
CA ALA A 54 19.86 -1.62 24.51
C ALA A 54 19.19 -0.63 23.55
N SER A 55 19.98 0.05 22.74
CA SER A 55 19.46 0.85 21.65
C SER A 55 18.82 -0.04 20.57
N PRO A 56 17.79 0.43 19.85
CA PRO A 56 17.20 -0.31 18.75
C PRO A 56 18.23 -0.72 17.67
N GLU A 57 19.21 0.13 17.37
CA GLU A 57 20.27 -0.21 16.42
C GLU A 57 21.16 -1.36 16.91
N GLU A 58 21.53 -1.39 18.21
CA GLU A 58 22.29 -2.49 18.80
C GLU A 58 21.50 -3.81 18.73
N VAL A 59 20.20 -3.77 19.02
CA VAL A 59 19.32 -4.95 18.90
C VAL A 59 19.28 -5.46 17.47
N VAL A 60 19.13 -4.56 16.48
CA VAL A 60 19.16 -4.94 15.07
C VAL A 60 20.50 -5.60 14.69
N LYS A 61 21.62 -5.02 15.15
CA LYS A 61 22.96 -5.55 14.87
C LYS A 61 23.18 -6.92 15.52
N SER A 62 22.72 -7.12 16.75
CA SER A 62 22.89 -8.38 17.48
C SER A 62 22.19 -9.56 16.79
N VAL A 63 21.04 -9.31 16.16
CA VAL A 63 20.30 -10.31 15.37
C VAL A 63 20.69 -10.34 13.88
N LYS A 64 21.71 -9.59 13.46
CA LYS A 64 22.13 -9.44 12.05
C LYS A 64 20.97 -9.02 11.11
N GLY A 65 20.04 -8.20 11.62
CA GLY A 65 18.84 -7.76 10.90
C GLY A 65 19.08 -6.59 9.96
N LYS A 66 18.24 -6.42 8.94
CA LYS A 66 18.32 -5.35 7.91
C LYS A 66 17.72 -4.00 8.34
N SER A 67 17.60 -3.71 9.64
CA SER A 67 17.02 -2.48 10.25
C SER A 67 15.53 -2.44 10.62
N VAL A 68 14.71 -3.44 10.31
CA VAL A 68 13.35 -3.52 10.88
C VAL A 68 12.89 -4.96 11.09
N PRO A 69 12.12 -5.26 12.17
CA PRO A 69 11.54 -6.59 12.38
C PRO A 69 10.52 -6.97 11.30
N TYR A 70 9.77 -5.99 10.80
CA TYR A 70 8.72 -6.19 9.80
C TYR A 70 9.22 -6.01 8.36
N TYR A 71 10.49 -6.35 8.13
CA TYR A 71 11.10 -6.31 6.80
C TYR A 71 10.41 -7.33 5.88
N ASN A 72 9.98 -6.91 4.69
CA ASN A 72 9.47 -7.83 3.69
C ASN A 72 10.55 -8.14 2.64
N PRO A 73 11.22 -9.31 2.70
CA PRO A 73 12.25 -9.68 1.75
C PRO A 73 11.70 -9.89 0.33
N GLU A 74 10.44 -10.33 0.17
CA GLU A 74 9.84 -10.57 -1.16
C GLU A 74 9.77 -9.28 -2.00
N ARG A 75 9.76 -8.11 -1.36
CA ARG A 75 9.76 -6.83 -2.07
C ARG A 75 11.13 -6.53 -2.70
N GLU A 76 12.22 -6.93 -2.03
CA GLU A 76 13.61 -6.64 -2.42
C GLU A 76 13.98 -7.22 -3.78
N GLU A 77 13.32 -8.30 -4.19
CA GLU A 77 13.51 -8.96 -5.48
C GLU A 77 13.29 -8.01 -6.67
N ILE A 78 12.41 -7.02 -6.53
CA ILE A 78 12.03 -6.12 -7.64
C ILE A 78 12.22 -4.64 -7.33
N GLN A 79 12.20 -4.25 -6.06
CA GLN A 79 12.35 -2.86 -5.61
C GLN A 79 13.04 -2.83 -4.25
N PRO A 80 13.63 -1.71 -3.81
CA PRO A 80 14.16 -1.61 -2.45
C PRO A 80 13.14 -2.09 -1.40
N GLY A 81 13.54 -3.08 -0.58
CA GLY A 81 12.68 -3.68 0.44
C GLY A 81 12.26 -2.67 1.50
N ILE A 82 13.19 -1.80 1.91
CA ILE A 82 12.90 -0.55 2.62
C ILE A 82 13.01 0.59 1.62
N ARG A 83 12.01 1.46 1.61
CA ARG A 83 11.97 2.59 0.68
C ARG A 83 13.05 3.62 1.07
N PRO A 84 13.80 4.17 0.12
CA PRO A 84 14.82 5.16 0.42
C PRO A 84 14.24 6.46 0.98
N LYS A 85 15.09 7.23 1.67
CA LYS A 85 14.87 8.67 1.89
C LYS A 85 14.99 9.41 0.55
N GLY A 86 14.26 10.50 0.39
CA GLY A 86 14.37 11.40 -0.77
C GLY A 86 13.62 10.92 -2.01
N VAL A 87 12.79 9.89 -1.89
CA VAL A 87 11.98 9.38 -2.99
C VAL A 87 10.51 9.35 -2.62
N VAL A 88 9.64 9.36 -3.63
CA VAL A 88 8.21 9.18 -3.42
C VAL A 88 7.83 7.71 -3.29
N GLU A 89 6.70 7.46 -2.66
CA GLU A 89 6.05 6.17 -2.55
C GLU A 89 4.54 6.28 -2.77
N LYS A 90 3.93 5.15 -3.09
CA LYS A 90 2.50 5.01 -3.27
C LYS A 90 2.10 3.55 -3.16
N CYS A 91 0.80 3.29 -3.09
CA CYS A 91 0.29 1.94 -3.30
C CYS A 91 0.69 1.44 -4.71
N THR A 92 1.33 0.27 -4.77
CA THR A 92 1.73 -0.39 -6.02
C THR A 92 0.92 -1.66 -6.26
N LEU A 93 -0.28 -1.75 -5.69
CA LEU A 93 -1.15 -2.94 -5.75
C LEU A 93 -0.41 -4.24 -5.41
N CYS A 94 0.56 -4.15 -4.48
CA CYS A 94 1.43 -5.26 -4.12
C CYS A 94 2.05 -5.97 -5.35
N ASP A 95 2.55 -5.24 -6.34
CA ASP A 95 3.20 -5.80 -7.55
C ASP A 95 4.13 -7.00 -7.28
N HIS A 96 4.97 -6.94 -6.25
CA HIS A 96 5.82 -8.06 -5.78
C HIS A 96 5.08 -9.38 -5.48
N ARG A 97 3.80 -9.31 -5.09
CA ARG A 97 2.91 -10.46 -4.86
C ARG A 97 2.13 -10.82 -6.11
N VAL A 98 1.58 -9.82 -6.82
CA VAL A 98 0.77 -10.04 -8.03
C VAL A 98 1.57 -10.77 -9.11
N ARG A 99 2.85 -10.43 -9.30
CA ARG A 99 3.76 -11.15 -10.22
C ARG A 99 3.95 -12.63 -9.89
N LYS A 100 3.67 -13.04 -8.65
CA LYS A 100 3.75 -14.42 -8.17
C LYS A 100 2.38 -15.10 -8.12
N GLY A 101 1.36 -14.50 -8.76
CA GLY A 101 -0.02 -15.00 -8.72
C GLY A 101 -0.69 -14.87 -7.35
N LYS A 102 -0.11 -14.11 -6.41
CA LYS A 102 -0.69 -13.89 -5.08
C LYS A 102 -1.54 -12.62 -5.06
N LEU A 103 -2.62 -12.64 -4.28
CA LEU A 103 -3.45 -11.45 -4.05
C LEU A 103 -2.68 -10.35 -3.29
N PRO A 104 -3.00 -9.06 -3.50
CA PRO A 104 -2.48 -7.98 -2.69
C PRO A 104 -2.76 -8.19 -1.20
N ARG A 105 -1.82 -7.78 -0.34
CA ARG A 105 -1.94 -8.04 1.10
C ARG A 105 -3.17 -7.38 1.73
N CYS A 106 -3.58 -6.21 1.23
CA CYS A 106 -4.78 -5.55 1.70
C CYS A 106 -6.06 -6.32 1.36
N VAL A 107 -6.10 -7.06 0.25
CA VAL A 107 -7.22 -7.91 -0.13
C VAL A 107 -7.26 -9.13 0.78
N GLU A 108 -6.15 -9.88 0.82
CA GLU A 108 -6.02 -11.11 1.62
C GLU A 108 -6.26 -10.88 3.14
N ALA A 109 -5.82 -9.75 3.69
CA ALA A 109 -5.93 -9.48 5.12
C ALA A 109 -7.30 -8.91 5.53
N CYS A 110 -8.22 -8.64 4.60
CA CYS A 110 -9.50 -8.02 4.92
C CYS A 110 -10.49 -9.08 5.45
N PRO A 111 -10.91 -9.04 6.73
CA PRO A 111 -11.84 -10.04 7.26
C PRO A 111 -13.28 -9.86 6.75
N ALA A 112 -13.58 -8.68 6.18
CA ALA A 112 -14.92 -8.33 5.70
C ALA A 112 -15.06 -8.45 4.18
N ASP A 113 -14.02 -8.91 3.48
CA ASP A 113 -13.96 -8.99 2.01
C ASP A 113 -14.36 -7.68 1.31
N ALA A 114 -14.02 -6.54 1.93
CA ALA A 114 -14.37 -5.21 1.43
C ALA A 114 -13.56 -4.79 0.19
N ARG A 115 -12.50 -5.55 -0.14
CA ARG A 115 -11.59 -5.26 -1.26
C ARG A 115 -11.48 -6.50 -2.12
N VAL A 116 -11.79 -6.35 -3.40
CA VAL A 116 -11.64 -7.41 -4.41
C VAL A 116 -10.65 -6.92 -5.46
N PHE A 117 -9.77 -7.81 -5.92
CA PHE A 117 -8.71 -7.50 -6.89
C PHE A 117 -8.66 -8.57 -7.97
N GLY A 118 -8.55 -8.14 -9.22
CA GLY A 118 -8.62 -9.03 -10.38
C GLY A 118 -8.52 -8.25 -11.69
N ASP A 119 -8.55 -8.98 -12.80
CA ASP A 119 -8.49 -8.41 -14.14
C ASP A 119 -9.88 -7.96 -14.60
N ILE A 120 -10.05 -6.65 -14.79
CA ILE A 120 -11.33 -6.10 -15.25
C ILE A 120 -11.69 -6.52 -16.69
N SER A 121 -10.71 -6.91 -17.50
CA SER A 121 -10.93 -7.33 -18.88
C SER A 121 -11.42 -8.76 -19.01
N ASP A 122 -11.21 -9.59 -17.98
CA ASP A 122 -11.73 -10.95 -17.89
C ASP A 122 -13.19 -10.93 -17.41
N PRO A 123 -14.17 -11.33 -18.25
CA PRO A 123 -15.59 -11.37 -17.88
C PRO A 123 -15.91 -12.31 -16.72
N GLU A 124 -15.11 -13.37 -16.55
CA GLU A 124 -15.32 -14.37 -15.51
C GLU A 124 -14.65 -13.98 -14.18
N SER A 125 -13.88 -12.88 -14.15
CA SER A 125 -13.25 -12.41 -12.93
C SER A 125 -14.27 -11.91 -11.92
N GLU A 126 -14.00 -12.15 -10.63
CA GLU A 126 -14.87 -11.69 -9.54
C GLU A 126 -15.07 -10.17 -9.59
N VAL A 127 -14.03 -9.41 -9.96
CA VAL A 127 -14.12 -7.96 -10.13
C VAL A 127 -15.12 -7.61 -11.23
N ASN A 128 -15.03 -8.22 -12.41
CA ASN A 128 -15.93 -7.93 -13.52
C ASN A 128 -17.39 -8.26 -13.17
N VAL A 129 -17.62 -9.45 -12.58
CA VAL A 129 -18.93 -9.88 -12.10
C VAL A 129 -19.52 -8.90 -11.08
N LEU A 130 -18.72 -8.41 -10.12
CA LEU A 130 -19.18 -7.44 -9.13
C LEU A 130 -19.48 -6.06 -9.74
N LEU A 131 -18.71 -5.63 -10.75
CA LEU A 131 -18.96 -4.38 -11.46
C LEU A 131 -20.22 -4.44 -12.32
N GLY A 132 -20.56 -5.60 -12.88
CA GLY A 132 -21.83 -5.83 -13.57
C GLY A 132 -23.04 -5.96 -12.63
N LYS A 133 -22.83 -6.51 -11.43
CA LYS A 133 -23.88 -6.75 -10.43
C LYS A 133 -24.30 -5.50 -9.67
N PHE A 134 -23.36 -4.62 -9.34
CA PHE A 134 -23.62 -3.40 -8.57
C PHE A 134 -23.54 -2.16 -9.46
N ARG A 135 -23.91 -0.98 -8.94
CA ARG A 135 -23.65 0.30 -9.62
C ARG A 135 -22.30 0.86 -9.16
N PRO A 136 -21.20 0.62 -9.88
CA PRO A 136 -19.90 1.14 -9.48
C PRO A 136 -19.81 2.65 -9.70
N PHE A 137 -19.01 3.32 -8.89
CA PHE A 137 -18.56 4.68 -9.16
C PHE A 137 -17.05 4.79 -8.98
N ARG A 138 -16.47 5.76 -9.66
CA ARG A 138 -15.05 6.12 -9.57
C ARG A 138 -14.90 7.50 -8.97
N LEU A 139 -13.80 7.74 -8.27
CA LEU A 139 -13.53 9.05 -7.66
C LEU A 139 -13.04 10.04 -8.71
N ARG A 140 -13.58 11.27 -8.64
CA ARG A 140 -13.15 12.44 -9.43
C ARG A 140 -13.12 12.19 -10.96
N VAL A 141 -14.17 11.55 -11.49
CA VAL A 141 -14.28 11.20 -12.91
C VAL A 141 -14.14 12.40 -13.86
N GLN A 142 -14.53 13.60 -13.41
CA GLN A 142 -14.40 14.84 -14.16
C GLN A 142 -12.96 15.23 -14.51
N LEU A 143 -11.96 14.65 -13.84
CA LEU A 143 -10.54 14.92 -14.10
C LEU A 143 -9.93 14.04 -15.20
N GLY A 144 -10.70 13.09 -15.77
CA GLY A 144 -10.23 12.28 -16.90
C GLY A 144 -9.07 11.31 -16.57
N THR A 145 -8.78 11.05 -15.30
CA THR A 145 -7.66 10.19 -14.86
C THR A 145 -7.93 8.70 -14.96
N GLU A 146 -9.17 8.31 -15.25
CA GLU A 146 -9.62 6.92 -15.43
C GLU A 146 -9.06 5.95 -14.36
N PRO A 147 -9.33 6.18 -13.06
CA PRO A 147 -8.77 5.34 -12.00
C PRO A 147 -9.30 3.91 -12.11
N HIS A 148 -8.44 2.94 -11.80
CA HIS A 148 -8.76 1.50 -11.80
C HIS A 148 -9.14 1.00 -10.41
N VAL A 149 -9.75 1.88 -9.61
CA VAL A 149 -10.33 1.55 -8.30
C VAL A 149 -11.79 1.97 -8.37
N PHE A 150 -12.67 0.99 -8.22
CA PHE A 150 -14.11 1.15 -8.29
C PHE A 150 -14.70 0.94 -6.91
N TYR A 151 -15.62 1.81 -6.55
CA TYR A 151 -16.37 1.69 -5.31
C TYR A 151 -17.74 1.13 -5.65
N ILE A 152 -18.07 0.02 -5.01
CA ILE A 152 -19.37 -0.64 -5.11
C ILE A 152 -20.03 -0.60 -3.75
N ARG A 153 -21.36 -0.50 -3.75
CA ARG A 153 -22.21 -0.37 -2.55
C ARG A 153 -21.95 0.95 -1.79
N SER A 154 -22.91 1.34 -0.96
CA SER A 154 -22.76 2.43 0.00
C SER A 154 -22.55 1.84 1.38
N PHE A 155 -21.55 2.34 2.12
CA PHE A 155 -21.45 2.04 3.54
C PHE A 155 -22.60 2.76 4.26
N ASN A 156 -23.59 1.99 4.75
CA ASN A 156 -24.68 2.51 5.59
C ASN A 156 -24.50 1.99 7.03
N PRO A 157 -23.92 2.78 7.95
CA PRO A 157 -23.82 2.37 9.35
C PRO A 157 -25.18 2.34 10.07
N SER A 158 -26.24 2.88 9.46
CA SER A 158 -27.56 3.10 10.08
C SER A 158 -28.57 1.96 9.84
N GLU A 159 -28.21 0.91 9.09
CA GLU A 159 -29.10 -0.23 8.82
C GLU A 159 -28.83 -1.48 9.65
N TYR A 160 -27.81 -1.47 10.52
CA TYR A 160 -27.76 -2.47 11.58
C TYR A 160 -28.77 -2.08 12.65
N PRO A 161 -29.90 -2.82 12.83
CA PRO A 161 -30.63 -2.67 14.07
C PRO A 161 -29.62 -2.93 15.20
N PRO A 162 -29.56 -2.09 16.25
CA PRO A 162 -28.73 -2.37 17.40
C PRO A 162 -29.08 -3.79 17.86
N THR A 163 -28.09 -4.70 17.79
CA THR A 163 -28.26 -6.04 18.35
C THR A 163 -28.60 -5.85 19.81
N LYS A 164 -29.84 -6.15 20.19
CA LYS A 164 -30.23 -6.26 21.61
C LYS A 164 -29.28 -7.26 22.25
N GLY A 165 -28.29 -6.76 22.97
CA GLY A 165 -27.23 -7.58 23.54
C GLY A 165 -25.91 -6.84 23.68
N GLY A 166 -25.94 -5.67 24.31
CA GLY A 166 -24.81 -5.29 25.15
C GLY A 166 -24.92 -6.12 26.41
N VAL A 167 -24.04 -7.11 26.55
CA VAL A 167 -23.59 -7.61 27.85
C VAL A 167 -22.28 -6.88 28.14
#